data_AF-A0A973TZB7-F1
#
_entry.id   AF-A0A973TZB7-F1
#
_cell.length_a   1.000
_cell.length_b   1.000
_cell.length_c   1.000
_cell.angle_alpha   90.00
_cell.angle_beta   90.00
_cell.angle_gamma   90.00
#
_symmetry.space_group_name_H-M   'P 1'
#
loop_
_entity.id
_entity.type
_entity.pdbx_description
1 polymer ?
#
loop_
_entity_poly.entity_id
_entity_poly.type
_entity_poly.pdbx_seq_one_letter_code
_entity_poly.pdbx_strand_id
1 'polypeptide(L)'
;MVVVSVIGGLLGAFHGVWAWRTRLYPRGRRGVGLAVVDATWSLPNTVAGAVFLACALARGNRVDAAFSRHRGTLGLRDGVIKGFATTVGPVQAGIAMGVDDHEAVHVFQARLFGPLYLPLVVVNWVVATVVPYWLLYHDRAAAPIDGVAAYFRHGVYPHCWHEEWAYRTTPASDR
;
A
#
# COMPACT_ATOMS: atom_id res chain seq x y z
N MET A 1 -15.59 3.17 23.31
CA MET A 1 -14.76 1.97 23.02
C MET A 1 -15.53 0.87 22.30
N VAL A 2 -16.74 0.48 22.73
CA VAL A 2 -17.54 -0.59 22.08
C VAL A 2 -17.73 -0.38 20.57
N VAL A 3 -18.12 0.82 20.13
CA VAL A 3 -18.33 1.13 18.71
C VAL A 3 -17.07 0.92 17.87
N VAL A 4 -15.90 1.39 18.35
CA VAL A 4 -14.62 1.24 17.66
C VAL A 4 -14.23 -0.23 17.55
N SER A 5 -14.42 -1.01 18.62
CA SER A 5 -14.16 -2.45 18.62
C SER A 5 -15.08 -3.21 17.66
N VAL A 6 -16.37 -2.83 17.58
CA VAL A 6 -17.33 -3.44 16.65
C VAL A 6 -16.94 -3.14 15.21
N ILE A 7 -16.64 -1.87 14.88
CA ILE A 7 -16.21 -1.48 13.53
C ILE A 7 -14.92 -2.21 13.15
N GLY A 8 -13.94 -2.25 14.06
CA GLY A 8 -12.69 -2.99 13.85
C GLY A 8 -12.91 -4.48 13.62
N GLY A 9 -13.79 -5.12 14.40
CA GLY A 9 -14.16 -6.52 14.24
C GLY A 9 -14.83 -6.81 12.90
N LEU A 10 -15.75 -5.95 12.46
CA LEU A 10 -16.41 -6.07 11.15
C LEU A 10 -15.43 -5.92 9.98
N LEU A 11 -14.51 -4.95 10.05
CA LEU A 11 -13.48 -4.75 9.02
C LEU A 11 -12.47 -5.90 8.99
N GLY A 12 -12.08 -6.42 10.16
CA GLY A 12 -11.24 -7.61 10.27
C GLY A 12 -11.92 -8.85 9.68
N ALA A 13 -13.20 -9.07 9.98
CA ALA A 13 -13.99 -10.15 9.39
C ALA A 13 -14.13 -10.00 7.87
N PHE A 14 -14.39 -8.78 7.38
CA PHE A 14 -14.47 -8.48 5.95
C PHE A 14 -13.16 -8.82 5.22
N HIS A 15 -12.01 -8.40 5.76
CA HIS A 15 -10.71 -8.80 5.23
C HIS A 15 -10.53 -10.32 5.29
N GLY A 16 -10.88 -10.96 6.41
CA GLY A 16 -10.79 -12.41 6.59
C GLY A 16 -11.59 -13.20 5.55
N VAL A 17 -12.80 -12.75 5.19
CA VAL A 17 -13.62 -13.36 4.14
C VAL A 17 -12.91 -13.30 2.78
N TRP A 18 -12.33 -12.16 2.42
CA TRP A 18 -11.58 -12.02 1.18
C TRP A 18 -10.28 -12.83 1.18
N ALA A 19 -9.57 -12.83 2.31
CA ALA A 19 -8.37 -13.63 2.50
C ALA A 19 -8.64 -15.13 2.31
N TRP A 20 -9.78 -15.61 2.84
CA TRP A 20 -10.22 -16.99 2.66
C TRP A 20 -10.64 -17.28 1.21
N ARG A 21 -11.51 -16.45 0.62
CA ARG A 21 -12.01 -16.63 -0.76
C ARG A 21 -10.89 -16.68 -1.79
N THR A 22 -9.85 -15.87 -1.61
CA THR A 22 -8.71 -15.81 -2.53
C THR A 22 -7.59 -16.77 -2.19
N ARG A 23 -7.64 -17.43 -1.03
CA ARG A 23 -6.52 -18.20 -0.46
C ARG A 23 -5.25 -17.33 -0.39
N LEU A 24 -5.43 -16.15 0.19
CA LEU A 24 -4.45 -15.05 0.22
C LEU A 24 -3.08 -15.49 0.71
N TYR A 25 -3.03 -16.16 1.86
CA TYR A 25 -1.76 -16.51 2.47
C TYR A 25 -1.12 -17.76 1.84
N PRO A 26 0.22 -17.82 1.74
CA PRO A 26 0.95 -19.03 1.37
C PRO A 26 0.56 -20.23 2.23
N ARG A 27 0.81 -21.45 1.75
CA ARG A 27 0.63 -22.64 2.60
C ARG A 27 1.76 -22.77 3.63
N GLY A 28 1.46 -23.38 4.77
CA GLY A 28 2.44 -23.70 5.81
C GLY A 28 2.75 -22.55 6.78
N ARG A 29 3.85 -22.68 7.52
CA ARG A 29 4.22 -21.79 8.64
C ARG A 29 4.34 -20.33 8.23
N ARG A 30 4.86 -20.05 7.02
CA ARG A 30 4.98 -18.68 6.49
C ARG A 30 3.61 -18.01 6.36
N GLY A 31 2.62 -18.72 5.82
CA GLY A 31 1.27 -18.16 5.69
C GLY A 31 0.59 -17.91 7.02
N VAL A 32 0.77 -18.82 7.97
CA VAL A 32 0.30 -18.62 9.35
C VAL A 32 0.96 -17.39 9.96
N GLY A 33 2.28 -17.24 9.82
CA GLY A 33 3.01 -16.07 10.32
C GLY A 33 2.48 -14.76 9.74
N LEU A 34 2.27 -14.69 8.41
CA LEU A 34 1.71 -13.50 7.76
C LEU A 34 0.28 -13.21 8.25
N ALA A 35 -0.56 -14.23 8.39
CA ALA A 35 -1.92 -14.06 8.92
C ALA A 35 -1.92 -13.55 10.36
N VAL A 36 -1.02 -14.05 11.21
CA VAL A 36 -0.87 -13.56 12.59
C VAL A 36 -0.39 -12.11 12.59
N VAL A 37 0.62 -11.77 11.81
CA VAL A 37 1.11 -10.38 11.70
C VAL A 37 0.00 -9.44 11.26
N ASP A 38 -0.75 -9.78 10.21
CA ASP A 38 -1.84 -8.96 9.68
C ASP A 38 -3.03 -8.84 10.66
N ALA A 39 -3.25 -9.85 11.53
CA ALA A 39 -4.30 -9.85 12.54
C ALA A 39 -3.88 -9.25 13.89
N THR A 40 -2.60 -8.94 14.10
CA THR A 40 -2.07 -8.45 15.39
C THR A 40 -1.24 -7.19 15.18
N TRP A 41 0.05 -7.36 14.88
CA TRP A 41 1.02 -6.27 14.75
C TRP A 41 0.63 -5.25 13.67
N SER A 42 0.29 -5.73 12.47
CA SER A 42 -0.10 -4.89 11.35
C SER A 42 -1.63 -4.65 11.29
N LEU A 43 -2.37 -4.97 12.35
CA LEU A 43 -3.83 -4.86 12.37
C LEU A 43 -4.34 -3.47 11.92
N PRO A 44 -3.75 -2.33 12.34
CA PRO A 44 -4.18 -1.02 11.85
C PRO A 44 -4.08 -0.88 10.32
N ASN A 45 -3.02 -1.41 9.71
CA ASN A 45 -2.83 -1.38 8.27
C ASN A 45 -3.79 -2.32 7.56
N THR A 46 -4.05 -3.51 8.12
CA THR A 46 -5.04 -4.45 7.60
C THR A 46 -6.43 -3.83 7.60
N VAL A 47 -6.81 -3.13 8.67
CA VAL A 47 -8.08 -2.41 8.77
C VAL A 47 -8.15 -1.28 7.75
N ALA A 48 -7.08 -0.48 7.59
CA ALA A 48 -7.02 0.56 6.56
C ALA A 48 -7.15 -0.03 5.15
N GLY A 49 -6.46 -1.14 4.86
CA GLY A 49 -6.58 -1.89 3.61
C GLY A 49 -7.98 -2.45 3.39
N ALA A 50 -8.66 -2.92 4.44
CA ALA A 50 -10.04 -3.39 4.37
C ALA A 50 -11.02 -2.26 4.00
N VAL A 51 -10.84 -1.07 4.57
CA VAL A 51 -11.61 0.13 4.18
C VAL A 51 -11.32 0.50 2.73
N PHE A 52 -10.05 0.53 2.34
CA PHE A 52 -9.63 0.82 0.96
C PHE A 52 -10.26 -0.16 -0.03
N LEU A 53 -10.20 -1.46 0.27
CA LEU A 53 -10.85 -2.53 -0.50
C LEU A 53 -12.35 -2.30 -0.63
N ALA A 54 -13.05 -2.05 0.48
CA ALA A 54 -14.49 -1.82 0.47
C ALA A 54 -14.86 -0.61 -0.40
N CYS A 55 -14.11 0.50 -0.29
CA CYS A 55 -14.30 1.68 -1.12
C CYS A 55 -14.04 1.41 -2.61
N ALA A 56 -12.98 0.67 -2.94
CA ALA A 56 -12.66 0.34 -4.33
C ALA A 56 -13.73 -0.56 -4.96
N LEU A 57 -14.20 -1.58 -4.24
CA LEU A 57 -15.28 -2.46 -4.67
C LEU A 57 -16.59 -1.69 -4.86
N ALA A 58 -16.92 -0.77 -3.95
CA ALA A 58 -18.11 0.08 -4.08
C ALA A 58 -18.09 0.97 -5.32
N ARG A 59 -16.91 1.25 -5.89
CA ARG A 59 -16.73 2.00 -7.15
C ARG A 59 -16.61 1.08 -8.38
N GLY A 60 -16.90 -0.21 -8.25
CA GLY A 60 -16.93 -1.17 -9.36
C GLY A 60 -15.60 -1.88 -9.66
N ASN A 61 -14.55 -1.64 -8.87
CA ASN A 61 -13.30 -2.39 -8.99
C ASN A 61 -13.52 -3.86 -8.59
N ARG A 62 -12.60 -4.74 -8.97
CA ARG A 62 -12.73 -6.19 -8.77
C ARG A 62 -11.44 -6.79 -8.22
N VAL A 63 -11.61 -7.64 -7.20
CA VAL A 63 -10.51 -8.46 -6.69
C VAL A 63 -10.11 -9.48 -7.74
N ASP A 64 -8.82 -9.58 -8.02
CA ASP A 64 -8.26 -10.63 -8.83
C ASP A 64 -7.80 -11.80 -7.95
N ALA A 65 -8.58 -12.88 -7.94
CA ALA A 65 -8.29 -14.05 -7.13
C ALA A 65 -7.06 -14.83 -7.61
N ALA A 66 -6.71 -14.76 -8.90
CA ALA A 66 -5.55 -15.45 -9.43
C ALA A 66 -4.26 -14.75 -8.98
N PHE A 67 -4.23 -13.42 -9.07
CA PHE A 67 -3.15 -12.61 -8.52
C PHE A 67 -3.00 -12.83 -7.01
N SER A 68 -4.09 -12.71 -6.26
CA SER A 68 -4.03 -12.66 -4.78
C SER A 68 -3.60 -13.99 -4.15
N ARG A 69 -3.79 -15.10 -4.87
CA ARG A 69 -3.61 -16.44 -4.33
C ARG A 69 -2.18 -16.67 -3.86
N HIS A 70 -2.03 -17.01 -2.58
CA HIS A 70 -0.75 -17.31 -1.92
C HIS A 70 0.30 -16.20 -1.96
N ARG A 71 -0.07 -14.96 -2.29
CA ARG A 71 0.85 -13.80 -2.28
C ARG A 71 0.93 -13.09 -0.93
N GLY A 72 -0.11 -13.23 -0.11
CA GLY A 72 -0.27 -12.38 1.07
C GLY A 72 -0.68 -10.94 0.72
N THR A 73 -1.11 -10.67 -0.52
CA THR A 73 -1.61 -9.36 -0.96
C THR A 73 -2.91 -9.55 -1.74
N LEU A 74 -3.96 -8.80 -1.40
CA LEU A 74 -5.20 -8.75 -2.16
C LEU A 74 -5.01 -7.76 -3.31
N GLY A 75 -5.06 -8.27 -4.54
CA GLY A 75 -4.95 -7.45 -5.75
C GLY A 75 -6.30 -7.03 -6.29
N LEU A 76 -6.43 -5.74 -6.63
CA LEU A 76 -7.52 -5.18 -7.40
C LEU A 76 -7.04 -4.87 -8.82
N ARG A 77 -7.87 -5.22 -9.81
CA ARG A 77 -7.53 -5.09 -11.24
C ARG A 77 -7.19 -3.67 -11.63
N ASP A 78 -8.09 -2.75 -11.29
CA ASP A 78 -7.99 -1.36 -11.71
C ASP A 78 -7.26 -0.53 -10.65
N GLY A 79 -6.56 0.50 -11.09
CA GLY A 79 -6.03 1.53 -10.17
C GLY A 79 -7.17 2.37 -9.60
N VAL A 80 -7.01 2.87 -8.37
CA VAL A 80 -7.97 3.79 -7.76
C VAL A 80 -7.63 5.25 -8.07
N ILE A 81 -6.35 5.52 -8.36
CA ILE A 81 -5.84 6.82 -8.80
C ILE A 81 -5.30 6.64 -10.22
N LYS A 82 -5.70 7.52 -11.14
CA LYS A 82 -5.31 7.41 -12.55
C LYS A 82 -3.78 7.50 -12.68
N GLY A 83 -3.18 6.46 -13.27
CA GLY A 83 -1.75 6.39 -13.53
C GLY A 83 -0.89 5.95 -12.33
N PHE A 84 -1.50 5.49 -11.25
CA PHE A 84 -0.80 4.98 -10.08
C PHE A 84 -1.37 3.64 -9.65
N ALA A 85 -0.48 2.70 -9.34
CA ALA A 85 -0.82 1.63 -8.43
C ALA A 85 -0.91 2.21 -7.01
N THR A 86 -1.68 1.56 -6.13
CA THR A 86 -1.87 2.08 -4.77
C THR A 86 -2.02 0.93 -3.81
N THR A 87 -1.09 0.84 -2.86
CA THR A 87 -1.15 -0.14 -1.78
C THR A 87 -1.50 0.49 -0.44
N VAL A 88 -2.48 -0.09 0.24
CA VAL A 88 -2.85 0.25 1.62
C VAL A 88 -2.89 -1.04 2.43
N GLY A 89 -1.93 -1.19 3.35
CA GLY A 89 -1.77 -2.42 4.12
C GLY A 89 -1.55 -3.62 3.19
N PRO A 90 -2.32 -4.73 3.32
CA PRO A 90 -2.20 -5.90 2.47
C PRO A 90 -3.04 -5.82 1.17
N VAL A 91 -3.53 -4.65 0.77
CA VAL A 91 -4.38 -4.47 -0.42
C VAL A 91 -3.70 -3.57 -1.43
N GLN A 92 -3.52 -4.07 -2.66
CA GLN A 92 -2.94 -3.36 -3.79
C GLN A 92 -4.01 -3.13 -4.86
N ALA A 93 -4.07 -1.92 -5.41
CA ALA A 93 -4.86 -1.59 -6.58
C ALA A 93 -3.98 -1.27 -7.79
N GLY A 94 -4.45 -1.62 -8.98
CA GLY A 94 -3.73 -1.38 -10.23
C GLY A 94 -2.72 -2.47 -10.59
N ILE A 95 -3.00 -3.74 -10.28
CA ILE A 95 -2.09 -4.87 -10.59
C ILE A 95 -1.76 -4.98 -12.09
N ALA A 96 -2.62 -4.45 -12.97
CA ALA A 96 -2.38 -4.44 -14.42
C ALA A 96 -1.26 -3.48 -14.85
N MET A 97 -0.76 -2.63 -13.95
CA MET A 97 0.30 -1.66 -14.24
C MET A 97 1.71 -2.27 -14.19
N GLY A 98 1.87 -3.51 -13.73
CA GLY A 98 3.14 -4.23 -13.77
C GLY A 98 4.19 -3.79 -12.75
N VAL A 99 3.83 -2.92 -11.79
CA VAL A 99 4.71 -2.44 -10.71
C VAL A 99 4.57 -3.25 -9.41
N ASP A 100 4.27 -4.55 -9.53
CA ASP A 100 3.91 -5.40 -8.38
C ASP A 100 5.05 -5.57 -7.38
N ASP A 101 6.30 -5.58 -7.85
CA ASP A 101 7.48 -5.70 -6.98
C ASP A 101 7.66 -4.44 -6.11
N HIS A 102 7.39 -3.25 -6.69
CA HIS A 102 7.34 -1.98 -5.95
C HIS A 102 6.24 -2.01 -4.88
N GLU A 103 5.03 -2.39 -5.26
CA GLU A 103 3.89 -2.44 -4.36
C GLU A 103 4.06 -3.49 -3.24
N ALA A 104 4.75 -4.60 -3.52
CA ALA A 104 5.10 -5.60 -2.52
C ALA A 104 5.99 -5.03 -1.40
N VAL A 105 6.82 -4.03 -1.70
CA VAL A 105 7.64 -3.33 -0.71
C VAL A 105 6.75 -2.54 0.26
N HIS A 106 5.68 -1.89 -0.22
CA HIS A 106 4.73 -1.20 0.66
C HIS A 106 3.98 -2.16 1.58
N VAL A 107 3.58 -3.34 1.09
CA VAL A 107 2.99 -4.39 1.94
C VAL A 107 3.99 -4.85 2.99
N PHE A 108 5.26 -5.03 2.61
CA PHE A 108 6.32 -5.38 3.55
C PHE A 108 6.56 -4.29 4.59
N GLN A 109 6.65 -3.02 4.19
CA GLN A 109 6.80 -1.87 5.07
C GLN A 109 5.66 -1.80 6.10
N ALA A 110 4.41 -1.99 5.65
CA ALA A 110 3.26 -2.05 6.54
C ALA A 110 3.39 -3.14 7.60
N ARG A 111 3.85 -4.34 7.22
CA ARG A 111 4.08 -5.45 8.14
C ARG A 111 5.28 -5.25 9.05
N LEU A 112 6.33 -4.59 8.57
CA LEU A 112 7.54 -4.32 9.33
C LEU A 112 7.26 -3.29 10.44
N PHE A 113 6.74 -2.13 10.07
CA PHE A 113 6.49 -1.03 11.01
C PHE A 113 5.18 -1.16 11.77
N GLY A 114 4.30 -2.08 11.36
CA GLY A 114 3.04 -2.39 12.03
C GLY A 114 2.23 -1.11 12.28
N PRO A 115 1.83 -0.81 13.53
CA PRO A 115 0.98 0.35 13.83
C PRO A 115 1.60 1.70 13.45
N LEU A 116 2.93 1.78 13.32
CA LEU A 116 3.64 3.02 13.03
C LEU A 116 3.77 3.32 11.54
N TYR A 117 3.45 2.39 10.65
CA TYR A 117 3.64 2.59 9.20
C TYR A 117 2.90 3.82 8.67
N LEU A 118 1.57 3.86 8.80
CA LEU A 118 0.76 4.98 8.32
C LEU A 118 1.14 6.32 9.00
N PRO A 119 1.34 6.39 10.33
CA PRO A 119 1.88 7.60 10.96
C PRO A 119 3.21 8.07 10.37
N LEU A 120 4.15 7.16 10.15
CA LEU A 120 5.47 7.49 9.58
C LEU A 120 5.37 7.98 8.12
N VAL A 121 4.46 7.41 7.33
CA VAL A 121 4.17 7.88 5.97
C VAL A 121 3.61 9.30 6.02
N VAL A 122 2.60 9.56 6.86
CA VAL A 122 1.98 10.89 6.99
C VAL A 122 2.98 11.93 7.46
N VAL A 123 3.75 11.63 8.52
CA VAL A 123 4.78 12.54 9.05
C VAL A 123 5.81 12.87 7.98
N ASN A 124 6.29 11.86 7.26
CA ASN A 124 7.28 12.12 6.22
C ASN A 124 6.71 12.88 5.02
N TRP A 125 5.46 12.65 4.65
CA TRP A 125 4.80 13.42 3.61
C TRP A 125 4.70 14.91 3.99
N VAL A 126 4.36 15.21 5.25
CA VAL A 126 4.37 16.58 5.78
C VAL A 126 5.78 17.17 5.76
N VAL A 127 6.79 16.42 6.23
CA VAL A 127 8.19 16.88 6.21
C VAL A 127 8.65 17.14 4.78
N ALA A 128 8.46 16.21 3.85
CA ALA A 128 8.83 16.36 2.45
C ALA A 128 8.09 17.53 1.76
N THR A 129 6.90 17.88 2.24
CA THR A 129 6.13 19.02 1.73
C THR A 129 6.64 20.36 2.27
N VAL A 130 6.86 20.46 3.59
CA VAL A 130 7.17 21.72 4.29
C VAL A 130 8.66 22.02 4.34
N VAL A 131 9.47 20.97 4.49
CA VAL A 131 10.94 21.02 4.50
C VAL A 131 11.43 20.15 3.35
N PRO A 132 11.38 20.64 2.10
CA PRO A 132 11.66 19.85 0.91
C PRO A 132 13.16 19.53 0.75
N TYR A 133 13.68 18.71 1.65
CA TYR A 133 15.08 18.26 1.71
C TYR A 133 15.51 17.58 0.40
N TRP A 134 14.56 17.03 -0.34
CA TRP A 134 14.77 16.38 -1.61
C TRP A 134 15.18 17.35 -2.73
N LEU A 135 14.92 18.65 -2.60
CA LEU A 135 15.43 19.65 -3.55
C LEU A 135 16.96 19.68 -3.66
N LEU A 136 17.65 19.12 -2.67
CA LEU A 136 19.11 18.99 -2.64
C LEU A 136 19.66 17.97 -3.64
N TYR A 137 18.86 16.99 -4.06
CA TYR A 137 19.29 15.88 -4.94
C TYR A 137 18.28 15.51 -6.03
N HIS A 138 17.21 16.27 -6.18
CA HIS A 138 16.18 16.04 -7.20
C HIS A 138 16.67 16.27 -8.63
N ASP A 139 16.36 15.32 -9.53
CA ASP A 139 16.71 15.41 -10.94
C ASP A 139 15.74 16.33 -11.71
N ARG A 140 16.14 17.59 -11.82
CA ARG A 140 15.35 18.63 -12.50
C ARG A 140 15.30 18.46 -14.01
N ALA A 141 16.21 17.68 -14.60
CA ALA A 141 16.24 17.47 -16.04
C ALA A 141 15.23 16.38 -16.45
N ALA A 142 15.20 15.28 -15.70
CA ALA A 142 14.27 14.18 -15.95
C ALA A 142 12.85 14.47 -15.45
N ALA A 143 12.71 15.23 -14.36
CA ALA A 143 11.42 15.46 -13.70
C ALA A 143 11.24 16.94 -13.31
N PRO A 144 11.00 17.85 -14.27
CA PRO A 144 10.89 19.27 -13.98
C PRO A 144 9.72 19.59 -13.03
N ILE A 145 9.91 20.64 -12.21
CA ILE A 145 8.90 21.19 -11.30
C ILE A 145 8.44 22.53 -11.86
N ASP A 146 7.42 22.49 -12.71
CA ASP A 146 6.85 23.64 -13.43
C ASP A 146 5.51 24.11 -12.85
N GLY A 147 5.06 23.52 -11.75
CA GLY A 147 3.83 23.92 -11.07
C GLY A 147 3.53 23.12 -9.81
N VAL A 148 2.40 23.43 -9.17
CA VAL A 148 1.98 22.78 -7.91
C VAL A 148 1.77 21.28 -8.08
N ALA A 149 1.13 20.86 -9.18
CA ALA A 149 0.94 19.45 -9.47
C ALA A 149 2.27 18.70 -9.64
N ALA A 150 3.22 19.30 -10.38
CA ALA A 150 4.55 18.74 -10.56
C ALA A 150 5.35 18.72 -9.25
N TYR A 151 5.20 19.73 -8.38
CA TYR A 151 5.82 19.74 -7.05
C TYR A 151 5.44 18.52 -6.22
N PHE A 152 4.16 18.15 -6.21
CA PHE A 152 3.72 16.95 -5.48
C PHE A 152 4.06 15.66 -6.21
N ARG A 153 3.87 15.62 -7.54
CA ARG A 153 4.04 14.39 -8.32
C ARG A 153 5.49 14.00 -8.55
N HIS A 154 6.35 14.97 -8.86
CA HIS A 154 7.77 14.76 -9.17
C HIS A 154 8.66 15.03 -7.95
N GLY A 155 8.22 15.88 -7.03
CA GLY A 155 8.95 16.21 -5.81
C GLY A 155 8.49 15.36 -4.62
N VAL A 156 7.46 15.83 -3.92
CA VAL A 156 7.07 15.29 -2.60
C VAL A 156 6.83 13.77 -2.62
N TYR A 157 6.01 13.28 -3.55
CA TYR A 157 5.60 11.88 -3.59
C TYR A 157 6.78 10.91 -3.73
N PRO A 158 7.59 10.95 -4.81
CA PRO A 158 8.68 9.99 -5.01
C PRO A 158 9.80 10.11 -3.96
N HIS A 159 9.92 11.27 -3.30
CA HIS A 159 10.94 11.52 -2.29
C HIS A 159 10.50 11.24 -0.85
N CYS A 160 9.28 10.75 -0.65
CA CYS A 160 8.92 10.17 0.64
C CYS A 160 9.73 8.87 0.87
N TRP A 161 10.20 8.63 2.10
CA TRP A 161 11.13 7.52 2.41
C TRP A 161 10.61 6.15 1.96
N HIS A 162 9.29 5.94 2.04
CA HIS A 162 8.66 4.67 1.71
C HIS A 162 8.65 4.41 0.21
N GLU A 163 8.46 5.45 -0.60
CA GLU A 163 8.56 5.44 -2.05
C GLU A 163 10.03 5.28 -2.49
N GLU A 164 10.96 6.06 -1.91
CA GLU A 164 12.38 5.93 -2.23
C GLU A 164 12.92 4.53 -1.94
N TRP A 165 12.48 3.90 -0.85
CA TRP A 165 12.84 2.52 -0.56
C TRP A 165 12.26 1.56 -1.61
N ALA A 166 10.99 1.71 -1.99
CA ALA A 166 10.38 0.87 -3.01
C ALA A 166 11.09 1.01 -4.37
N TYR A 167 11.38 2.22 -4.83
CA TYR A 167 12.13 2.44 -6.09
C TYR A 167 13.55 1.87 -6.06
N ARG A 168 14.25 1.91 -4.92
CA ARG A 168 15.63 1.36 -4.80
C ARG A 168 15.66 -0.16 -4.81
N THR A 169 14.57 -0.81 -4.42
CA THR A 169 14.49 -2.28 -4.32
C THR A 169 13.87 -2.92 -5.56
N THR A 170 13.25 -2.12 -6.42
CA THR A 170 12.57 -2.59 -7.63
C THR A 170 13.50 -2.45 -8.87
N PRO A 171 13.43 -3.39 -9.83
CA PRO A 171 14.15 -3.29 -11.10
C PRO A 171 13.93 -1.95 -11.82
N ALA A 172 14.94 -1.52 -12.59
CA ALA A 172 14.86 -0.25 -13.33
C ALA A 172 13.76 -0.20 -14.39
N SER A 173 13.20 -1.35 -14.80
CA SER A 173 12.06 -1.44 -15.73
C SER A 173 10.75 -0.90 -15.15
N ASP A 174 10.68 -0.79 -13.82
CA ASP A 174 9.45 -0.45 -13.09
C ASP A 174 9.56 0.96 -12.46
N ARG A 175 10.63 1.71 -12.78
CA ARG A 175 10.88 3.09 -12.33
C ARG A 175 10.41 4.11 -13.35
#